data_AF-A0A0Q0D2D2-F1
#
_entry.id   AF-A0A0Q0D2D2-F1
#
_cell.length_a   1.000
_cell.length_b   1.000
_cell.length_c   1.000
_cell.angle_alpha   90.00
_cell.angle_beta   90.00
_cell.angle_gamma   90.00
#
_symmetry.space_group_name_H-M   'P 1'
#
loop_
_entity.id
_entity.type
_entity.pdbx_description
1 polymer ?
#
loop_
_entity_poly.entity_id
_entity_poly.type
_entity_poly.pdbx_seq_one_letter_code
_entity_poly.pdbx_strand_id
1 'polypeptide(L)' 'MDYAAEHGKGIMVKKALASGHACLTPGIDPVQASFQLLFEHPGVASAIVGTINPLHLAHNVATAAAVICRQA' A
#
# COMPACT_ATOMS: atom_id res chain seq x y z
N MET A 1 -13.54 -6.55 0.56
CA MET A 1 -13.37 -5.19 1.11
C MET A 1 -14.59 -4.33 0.76
N ASP A 2 -15.38 -4.77 -0.23
CA ASP A 2 -16.62 -4.18 -0.74
C ASP A 2 -17.67 -3.95 0.34
N TYR A 3 -17.94 -4.94 1.19
CA TYR A 3 -18.90 -4.79 2.30
C TYR A 3 -18.60 -3.57 3.17
N ALA A 4 -17.33 -3.35 3.50
CA ALA A 4 -16.94 -2.19 4.30
C ALA A 4 -17.17 -0.88 3.55
N ALA A 5 -16.83 -0.84 2.25
CA ALA A 5 -17.07 0.32 1.39
C ALA A 5 -18.57 0.64 1.27
N GLU A 6 -19.41 -0.36 1.02
CA GLU A 6 -20.87 -0.24 0.92
C GLU A 6 -21.53 0.28 2.21
N HIS A 7 -20.90 0.05 3.37
CA HIS A 7 -21.43 0.43 4.69
C HIS A 7 -20.68 1.61 5.33
N GLY A 8 -19.83 2.32 4.58
CA GLY A 8 -19.08 3.48 5.08
C GLY A 8 -18.13 3.12 6.23
N LYS A 9 -17.52 1.92 6.19
CA LYS A 9 -16.52 1.45 7.15
C LYS A 9 -15.14 1.43 6.51
N GLY A 10 -14.18 2.09 7.13
CA GLY A 10 -12.79 2.10 6.67
C GLY A 10 -12.05 0.81 7.01
N ILE A 11 -11.22 0.33 6.08
CA ILE A 11 -10.31 -0.80 6.31
C ILE A 11 -8.88 -0.29 6.52
N MET A 12 -8.23 -0.78 7.59
CA MET A 12 -6.80 -0.62 7.82
C MET A 12 -6.10 -1.95 7.53
N VAL A 13 -5.15 -1.95 6.58
CA VAL A 13 -4.43 -3.16 6.19
C VAL A 13 -3.08 -3.25 6.89
N LYS A 14 -2.86 -4.36 7.60
CA LYS A 14 -1.57 -4.74 8.18
C LYS A 14 -0.77 -5.60 7.20
N LYS A 15 0.55 -5.64 7.36
CA LYS A 15 1.47 -6.41 6.50
C LYS A 15 1.33 -6.08 5.01
N ALA A 16 1.07 -4.81 4.69
CA ALA A 16 0.88 -4.34 3.32
C ALA A 16 2.06 -4.71 2.37
N LEU A 17 3.28 -4.80 2.91
CA LEU A 17 4.49 -5.15 2.16
C LEU A 17 5.00 -6.58 2.46
N ALA A 18 4.12 -7.48 2.90
CA ALA A 18 4.45 -8.89 3.22
C ALA A 18 5.70 -9.06 4.12
N SER A 19 5.89 -8.15 5.09
CA SER A 19 7.08 -8.13 5.95
C SER A 19 8.42 -8.10 5.18
N GLY A 20 8.47 -7.40 4.05
CA GLY A 20 9.66 -7.27 3.20
C GLY A 20 9.92 -8.46 2.26
N HIS A 21 9.00 -9.44 2.23
CA HIS A 21 9.10 -10.63 1.36
C HIS A 21 8.28 -10.49 0.07
N ALA A 22 7.87 -9.28 -0.30
CA ALA A 22 7.22 -9.02 -1.58
C ALA A 22 8.26 -9.25 -2.71
N CYS A 23 8.39 -10.50 -3.15
CA CYS A 23 9.27 -10.91 -4.23
C CYS A 23 8.50 -10.85 -5.55
N LEU A 24 8.77 -9.84 -6.36
CA LEU A 24 8.22 -9.70 -7.70
C LEU A 24 9.30 -9.97 -8.75
N THR A 25 8.87 -10.08 -10.01
CA THR A 25 9.76 -10.22 -11.16
C THR A 25 10.81 -9.10 -11.18
N PRO A 26 12.07 -9.37 -11.61
CA PRO A 26 13.09 -8.34 -11.72
C PRO A 26 12.61 -7.11 -12.50
N GLY A 27 12.92 -5.91 -11.99
CA GLY A 27 12.51 -4.64 -12.60
C GLY A 27 11.18 -4.06 -12.09
N ILE A 28 10.45 -4.80 -11.24
CA ILE A 28 9.25 -4.29 -10.57
C ILE A 28 9.61 -3.81 -9.17
N ASP A 29 9.29 -2.56 -8.84
CA ASP A 29 9.35 -2.09 -7.45
C ASP A 29 8.24 -2.78 -6.63
N PRO A 30 8.61 -3.65 -5.67
CA PRO A 30 7.62 -4.38 -4.88
C PRO A 30 6.77 -3.48 -3.99
N VAL A 31 7.27 -2.31 -3.59
CA VAL A 31 6.50 -1.34 -2.80
C VAL A 31 5.42 -0.71 -3.65
N GLN A 32 5.78 -0.27 -4.87
CA GLN A 32 4.82 0.33 -5.80
C GLN A 32 3.70 -0.64 -6.16
N ALA A 33 4.04 -1.86 -6.55
CA ALA A 33 3.05 -2.85 -6.95
C ALA A 33 2.13 -3.25 -5.78
N SER A 34 2.66 -3.38 -4.57
CA SER A 34 1.86 -3.66 -3.38
C SER A 34 0.87 -2.54 -3.08
N PHE A 35 1.29 -1.28 -3.18
CA PHE A 35 0.40 -0.14 -2.95
C PHE A 35 -0.62 0.04 -4.07
N GLN A 36 -0.27 -0.22 -5.33
CA GLN A 36 -1.24 -0.20 -6.44
C GLN A 36 -2.37 -1.19 -6.17
N LEU A 37 -2.04 -2.45 -5.90
CA LEU A 37 -3.03 -3.48 -5.57
C LEU A 37 -3.89 -3.09 -4.36
N LEU A 38 -3.27 -2.47 -3.34
CA LEU A 38 -3.95 -2.16 -2.10
C LEU A 38 -4.92 -0.97 -2.24
N PHE A 39 -4.48 0.10 -2.89
CA PHE A 39 -5.25 1.34 -3.01
C PHE A 39 -6.17 1.37 -4.23
N GLU A 40 -6.06 0.42 -5.16
CA GLU A 40 -7.08 0.16 -6.18
C GLU A 40 -8.47 -0.13 -5.59
N HIS A 41 -8.54 -0.64 -4.35
CA HIS A 41 -9.82 -0.92 -3.70
C HIS A 41 -10.30 0.26 -2.82
N PRO A 42 -11.44 0.92 -3.14
CA PRO A 42 -11.88 2.15 -2.45
C PRO A 42 -12.21 1.97 -0.96
N GLY A 43 -12.52 0.74 -0.52
CA GLY A 43 -12.70 0.41 0.89
C GLY A 43 -11.44 0.46 1.78
N VAL A 44 -10.23 0.52 1.19
CA VAL A 44 -8.99 0.65 1.95
C VAL A 44 -8.77 2.11 2.34
N ALA A 45 -8.79 2.39 3.64
CA ALA A 45 -8.54 3.72 4.18
C ALA A 45 -7.06 3.95 4.52
N SER A 46 -6.33 2.90 4.94
CA SER A 46 -4.92 3.03 5.33
C SER A 46 -4.16 1.71 5.29
N ALA A 47 -2.83 1.82 5.24
CA ALA A 47 -1.90 0.71 5.29
C ALA A 47 -0.87 0.94 6.41
N ILE A 48 -0.65 -0.07 7.26
CA ILE A 48 0.43 -0.06 8.24
C ILE A 48 1.66 -0.72 7.64
N VAL A 49 2.73 0.07 7.50
CA VAL A 49 4.04 -0.36 7.02
C VAL A 49 5.05 -0.38 8.16
N GLY A 50 5.70 -1.52 8.35
CA GLY A 50 6.75 -1.67 9.35
C GLY A 50 8.13 -1.52 8.70
N THR A 51 8.87 -0.48 9.09
CA THR A 51 10.30 -0.34 8.79
C THR A 51 10.96 0.50 9.87
N ILE A 52 12.19 0.12 10.25
CA ILE A 52 13.06 0.93 11.12
C ILE A 52 14.08 1.73 10.31
N ASN A 53 14.21 1.43 9.01
CA ASN A 53 15.13 2.13 8.13
C ASN A 53 14.46 3.43 7.64
N PRO A 54 15.03 4.62 7.93
CA PRO A 54 14.45 5.90 7.54
C PRO A 54 14.42 6.09 6.01
N LEU A 55 15.38 5.53 5.27
CA LEU A 55 15.37 5.58 3.80
C LEU A 55 14.20 4.76 3.22
N HIS A 56 13.94 3.59 3.79
CA HIS A 56 12.79 2.78 3.39
C HIS A 56 11.47 3.49 3.75
N LEU A 57 11.40 4.18 4.90
CA LEU A 57 10.21 4.95 5.27
C LEU A 57 9.95 6.08 4.28
N ALA A 58 10.97 6.87 3.94
CA ALA A 58 10.86 7.95 2.97
C ALA A 58 10.43 7.42 1.59
N HIS A 59 11.03 6.30 1.14
CA HIS A 59 10.65 5.64 -0.09
C HIS A 59 9.20 5.16 -0.07
N ASN A 60 8.78 4.45 0.98
CA ASN A 60 7.39 3.98 1.12
C ASN A 60 6.38 5.13 1.05
N VAL A 61 6.65 6.25 1.73
CA VAL A 61 5.78 7.43 1.71
C VAL A 61 5.71 8.05 0.32
N ALA A 62 6.86 8.24 -0.34
CA ALA A 62 6.91 8.80 -1.69
C ALA A 62 6.14 7.93 -2.70
N THR A 63 6.33 6.60 -2.63
CA THR A 63 5.65 5.66 -3.51
C THR A 63 4.13 5.64 -3.25
N ALA A 64 3.70 5.64 -1.98
CA ALA A 64 2.28 5.72 -1.63
C ALA A 64 1.64 7.02 -2.18
N ALA A 65 2.30 8.17 -2.00
CA ALA A 65 1.81 9.44 -2.52
C ALA A 65 1.68 9.41 -4.06
N ALA A 66 2.67 8.85 -4.76
CA ALA A 66 2.62 8.73 -6.21
C ALA A 66 1.48 7.80 -6.70
N VAL A 67 1.22 6.70 -6.00
CA VAL A 67 0.12 5.77 -6.34
C VAL A 67 -1.23 6.42 -6.11
N ILE A 68 -1.45 7.01 -4.93
CA ILE A 68 -2.73 7.61 -4.55
C ILE A 68 -3.05 8.83 -5.43
N CYS A 69 -2.07 9.70 -5.70
CA CYS A 69 -2.30 10.90 -6.51
C CYS A 69 -2.54 10.59 -8.00
N ARG A 70 -2.09 9.44 -8.50
CA ARG A 70 -2.40 8.99 -9.89
C ARG A 70 -3.80 8.42 -10.03
N GLN A 71 -4.45 8.05 -8.93
CA GLN A 71 -5.80 7.47 -8.90
C GLN A 71 -6.90 8.52 -8.68
N ALA A 72 -6.52 9.77 -8.35
CA ALA A 72 -7.42 10.90 -8.10
C ALA A 72 -7.75 11.71 -9.36
#